data_AF-A0A522B9U5-F1
#
_entry.id   AF-A0A522B9U5-F1
#
_cell.length_a   1.000
_cell.length_b   1.000
_cell.length_c   1.000
_cell.angle_alpha   90.00
_cell.angle_beta   90.00
_cell.angle_gamma   90.00
#
_symmetry.space_group_name_H-M   'P 1'
#
loop_
_entity.id
_entity.type
_entity.pdbx_description
1 polymer ?
#
loop_
_entity_poly.entity_id
_entity_poly.type
_entity_poly.pdbx_seq_one_letter_code
_entity_poly.pdbx_strand_id
1 'polypeptide(L)'
;MQFAYISAAIIFLAVWIILFLYRKDLHREMLTMSLFAVPLGLFDFWAVPLYWQPVTLFNIPIGIEGLIYSFCLGGITSVIYAEVAHKRLQHIHKWHKSAALIVFLATAIMFLPLAIGKVANPVIILYVSLLTGLGVALYLRKDLVRSTIIGGLCFGILYFLLLRFWLSLYPSAANWFVFQGLPQTRILGVPLWELLFGTVFAAYWGNVYELLFGYRLIRRAHKSKKKVSYNTKHAA
;
A
#
# COMPACT_ATOMS: atom_id res chain seq x y z
N MET A 1 26.40 5.16 0.28
CA MET A 1 25.55 4.48 -0.73
C MET A 1 25.04 3.13 -0.27
N GLN A 2 25.90 2.25 0.26
CA GLN A 2 25.51 0.90 0.70
C GLN A 2 24.32 0.85 1.69
N PHE A 3 24.21 1.86 2.57
CA PHE A 3 23.10 1.94 3.53
C PHE A 3 21.86 2.71 3.03
N ALA A 4 21.89 3.24 1.81
CA ALA A 4 20.81 4.11 1.34
C ALA A 4 19.50 3.33 1.20
N TYR A 5 19.50 2.12 0.64
CA TYR A 5 18.27 1.36 0.48
C TYR A 5 17.68 0.90 1.83
N ILE A 6 18.50 0.34 2.73
CA ILE A 6 18.03 -0.06 4.06
C ILE A 6 17.51 1.13 4.86
N SER A 7 18.12 2.32 4.71
CA SER A 7 17.61 3.53 5.38
C SER A 7 16.23 3.93 4.89
N ALA A 8 15.92 3.76 3.60
CA ALA A 8 14.57 3.96 3.09
C ALA A 8 13.61 2.97 3.76
N ALA A 9 13.95 1.69 3.76
CA ALA A 9 13.13 0.65 4.39
C ALA A 9 12.86 0.94 5.88
N ILE A 10 13.86 1.43 6.62
CA ILE A 10 13.72 1.84 8.03
C ILE A 10 12.80 3.06 8.19
N ILE A 11 12.88 4.05 7.31
CA ILE A 11 11.99 5.22 7.32
C ILE A 11 10.52 4.78 7.17
N PHE A 12 10.25 3.88 6.23
CA PHE A 12 8.92 3.29 6.06
C PHE A 12 8.50 2.47 7.28
N LEU A 13 9.42 1.68 7.84
CA LEU A 13 9.17 0.89 9.03
C LEU A 13 8.82 1.74 10.24
N ALA A 14 9.46 2.91 10.41
CA ALA A 14 9.13 3.84 11.48
C ALA A 14 7.67 4.32 11.37
N VAL A 15 7.22 4.69 10.17
CA VAL A 15 5.82 5.09 9.93
C VAL A 15 4.85 3.93 10.18
N TRP A 16 5.23 2.73 9.75
CA TRP A 16 4.46 1.52 10.02
C TRP A 16 4.32 1.28 11.54
N ILE A 17 5.42 1.37 12.30
CA ILE A 17 5.42 1.19 13.76
C ILE A 17 4.54 2.25 14.43
N ILE A 18 4.64 3.51 14.01
CA ILE A 18 3.80 4.61 14.52
C ILE A 18 2.31 4.26 14.33
N LEU A 19 1.90 3.95 13.10
CA LEU A 19 0.51 3.60 12.80
C LEU A 19 0.05 2.37 13.59
N PHE A 20 0.91 1.35 13.70
CA PHE A 20 0.64 0.15 14.48
C PHE A 20 0.41 0.50 15.95
N LEU A 21 1.26 1.30 16.58
CA LEU A 21 1.09 1.68 18.00
C LEU A 21 -0.17 2.51 18.25
N TYR A 22 -0.53 3.42 17.34
CA TYR A 22 -1.71 4.29 17.48
C TYR A 22 -3.04 3.59 17.16
N ARG A 23 -3.08 2.71 16.14
CA ARG A 23 -4.32 2.08 15.64
C ARG A 23 -4.46 0.60 16.00
N LYS A 24 -4.60 0.38 17.31
CA LYS A 24 -4.85 -0.96 17.89
C LYS A 24 -6.08 -1.67 17.33
N ASP A 25 -7.09 -0.92 16.87
CA ASP A 25 -8.27 -1.48 16.24
C ASP A 25 -8.03 -2.05 14.83
N LEU A 26 -6.90 -1.72 14.19
CA LEU A 26 -6.53 -2.16 12.84
C LEU A 26 -5.33 -3.13 12.80
N HIS A 27 -4.79 -3.54 13.95
CA HIS A 27 -3.60 -4.41 14.02
C HIS A 27 -3.69 -5.66 13.14
N ARG A 28 -4.86 -6.33 13.15
CA ARG A 28 -5.06 -7.55 12.38
C ARG A 28 -4.98 -7.30 10.89
N GLU A 29 -5.65 -6.27 10.40
CA GLU A 29 -5.62 -5.84 9.00
C GLU A 29 -4.20 -5.44 8.61
N MET A 30 -3.57 -4.58 9.40
CA MET A 30 -2.22 -4.10 9.14
C MET A 30 -1.22 -5.24 9.03
N LEU A 31 -1.17 -6.17 10.00
CA LEU A 31 -0.25 -7.30 9.98
C LEU A 31 -0.52 -8.27 8.84
N THR A 32 -1.80 -8.58 8.58
CA THR A 32 -2.18 -9.51 7.51
C THR A 32 -1.78 -8.95 6.15
N MET A 33 -2.09 -7.67 5.90
CA MET A 33 -1.76 -7.02 4.63
C MET A 33 -0.26 -6.76 4.48
N SER A 34 0.47 -6.55 5.58
CA SER A 34 1.93 -6.45 5.55
C SER A 34 2.56 -7.78 5.14
N LEU A 35 2.14 -8.89 5.76
CA LEU A 35 2.63 -10.23 5.43
C LEU A 35 2.29 -10.64 3.99
N PHE A 36 1.09 -10.31 3.52
CA PHE A 36 0.68 -10.59 2.14
C PHE A 36 1.47 -9.77 1.11
N ALA A 37 2.02 -8.62 1.50
CA ALA A 37 2.84 -7.80 0.62
C ALA A 37 4.31 -8.26 0.56
N VAL A 38 4.81 -9.02 1.54
CA VAL A 38 6.22 -9.48 1.55
C VAL A 38 6.64 -10.19 0.26
N PRO A 39 5.85 -11.14 -0.31
CA PRO A 39 6.20 -11.77 -1.58
C PRO A 39 6.32 -10.80 -2.76
N LEU A 40 5.71 -9.62 -2.69
CA LEU A 40 5.85 -8.59 -3.72
C LEU A 40 7.28 -8.02 -3.78
N GLY A 41 8.06 -8.13 -2.70
CA GLY A 41 9.48 -7.78 -2.72
C GLY A 41 10.31 -8.68 -3.65
N LEU A 42 9.81 -9.87 -4.00
CA LEU A 42 10.43 -10.72 -5.01
C LEU A 42 10.30 -10.15 -6.43
N PHE A 43 9.46 -9.12 -6.62
CA PHE A 43 9.34 -8.42 -7.90
C PHE A 43 10.68 -7.81 -8.35
N ASP A 44 11.59 -7.53 -7.42
CA ASP A 44 12.95 -7.06 -7.70
C ASP A 44 13.72 -7.99 -8.64
N PHE A 45 13.40 -9.28 -8.67
CA PHE A 45 13.98 -10.23 -9.62
C PHE A 45 13.78 -9.80 -11.09
N TRP A 46 12.61 -9.25 -11.43
CA TRP A 46 12.33 -8.72 -12.77
C TRP A 46 12.68 -7.24 -12.87
N ALA A 47 12.55 -6.50 -11.77
CA ALA A 47 12.66 -5.05 -11.77
C ALA A 47 14.11 -4.55 -11.86
N VAL A 48 15.07 -5.30 -11.34
CA VAL A 48 16.50 -4.98 -11.46
C VAL A 48 17.07 -5.65 -12.72
N PRO A 49 17.74 -4.91 -13.64
CA PRO A 49 18.10 -3.49 -13.60
C PRO A 49 17.16 -2.56 -14.41
N LEU A 50 16.04 -3.06 -14.92
CA LEU A 50 15.20 -2.41 -15.96
C LEU A 50 14.35 -1.24 -15.43
N TYR A 51 13.80 -1.39 -14.24
CA TYR A 51 13.01 -0.37 -13.54
C TYR A 51 13.90 0.45 -12.63
N TRP A 52 14.75 -0.23 -11.86
CA TRP A 52 15.60 0.40 -10.85
C TRP A 52 16.86 -0.41 -10.51
N GLN A 53 17.84 0.23 -9.88
CA GLN A 53 19.17 -0.33 -9.59
C GLN A 53 19.67 0.08 -8.20
N PRO A 54 19.13 -0.50 -7.12
CA PRO A 54 19.59 -0.21 -5.76
C PRO A 54 20.95 -0.87 -5.46
N VAL A 55 21.68 -0.27 -4.52
CA VAL A 55 22.78 -0.97 -3.84
C VAL A 55 22.20 -1.63 -2.59
N THR A 56 22.12 -2.96 -2.58
CA THR A 56 21.67 -3.76 -1.44
C THR A 56 22.82 -4.05 -0.47
N LEU A 57 22.51 -4.32 0.80
CA LEU A 57 23.50 -4.61 1.85
C LEU A 57 24.44 -5.77 1.48
N PHE A 58 23.88 -6.81 0.85
CA PHE A 58 24.59 -8.02 0.47
C PHE A 58 24.92 -8.12 -1.03
N ASN A 59 24.67 -7.05 -1.81
CA ASN A 59 24.86 -7.03 -3.27
C ASN A 59 24.11 -8.15 -4.02
N ILE A 60 22.98 -8.60 -3.48
CA ILE A 60 22.06 -9.53 -4.15
C ILE A 60 20.88 -8.77 -4.76
N PRO A 61 20.30 -9.24 -5.88
CA PRO A 61 19.16 -8.55 -6.52
C PRO A 61 17.93 -8.45 -5.62
N ILE A 62 17.64 -9.51 -4.85
CA ILE A 62 16.53 -9.56 -3.89
C ILE A 62 17.08 -9.27 -2.50
N GLY A 63 17.08 -7.99 -2.11
CA GLY A 63 17.55 -7.55 -0.80
C GLY A 63 16.53 -7.78 0.32
N ILE A 64 17.02 -7.90 1.56
CA ILE A 64 16.14 -7.88 2.74
C ILE A 64 15.39 -6.54 2.86
N GLU A 65 15.99 -5.47 2.35
CA GLU A 65 15.44 -4.14 2.25
C GLU A 65 14.14 -4.12 1.45
N GLY A 66 14.08 -4.87 0.34
CA GLY A 66 12.87 -5.00 -0.47
C GLY A 66 11.75 -5.70 0.26
N LEU A 67 12.07 -6.76 1.00
CA LEU A 67 11.09 -7.47 1.81
C LEU A 67 10.53 -6.59 2.94
N ILE A 68 11.40 -5.84 3.65
CA ILE A 68 10.99 -4.89 4.70
C ILE A 68 10.16 -3.75 4.07
N TYR A 69 10.61 -3.21 2.95
CA TYR A 69 9.92 -2.15 2.24
C TYR A 69 8.51 -2.60 1.82
N SER A 70 8.38 -3.76 1.19
CA SER A 70 7.08 -4.33 0.79
C SER A 70 6.19 -4.63 1.99
N PHE A 71 6.73 -5.16 3.10
CA PHE A 71 5.99 -5.33 4.35
C PHE A 71 5.38 -4.01 4.83
N CYS A 72 6.20 -2.96 4.91
CA CYS A 72 5.75 -1.65 5.37
C CYS A 72 4.72 -1.04 4.42
N LEU A 73 4.99 -1.12 3.12
CA LEU A 73 4.12 -0.63 2.06
C LEU A 73 2.72 -1.27 2.16
N GLY A 74 2.66 -2.59 2.31
CA GLY A 74 1.41 -3.32 2.42
C GLY A 74 0.59 -2.98 3.66
N GLY A 75 1.25 -2.77 4.80
CA GLY A 75 0.57 -2.41 6.06
C GLY A 75 0.12 -0.97 6.12
N ILE A 76 0.95 -0.02 5.69
CA ILE A 76 0.61 1.41 5.74
C ILE A 76 -0.58 1.68 4.80
N THR A 77 -0.52 1.14 3.58
CA THR A 77 -1.56 1.39 2.57
C THR A 77 -2.92 0.82 2.94
N SER A 78 -2.98 -0.30 3.68
CA SER A 78 -4.26 -0.86 4.15
C SER A 78 -4.95 -0.01 5.20
N VAL A 79 -4.20 0.73 6.03
CA VAL A 79 -4.79 1.46 7.17
C VAL A 79 -4.84 2.98 7.01
N ILE A 80 -4.07 3.56 6.08
CA ILE A 80 -3.91 5.02 5.96
C ILE A 80 -5.24 5.75 5.73
N TYR A 81 -6.13 5.20 4.91
CA TYR A 81 -7.45 5.79 4.69
C TYR A 81 -8.32 5.70 5.94
N ALA A 82 -8.30 4.55 6.63
CA ALA A 82 -9.04 4.38 7.88
C ALA A 82 -8.54 5.32 8.98
N GLU A 83 -7.25 5.69 8.94
CA GLU A 83 -6.66 6.72 9.81
C GLU A 83 -7.19 8.12 9.50
N VAL A 84 -6.95 8.60 8.29
CA VAL A 84 -7.34 9.96 7.88
C VAL A 84 -8.85 10.17 7.96
N ALA A 85 -9.65 9.14 7.65
CA ALA A 85 -11.12 9.23 7.69
C ALA A 85 -11.72 8.89 9.07
N HIS A 86 -10.91 8.56 10.08
CA HIS A 86 -11.34 8.11 11.40
C HIS A 86 -12.41 7.00 11.35
N LYS A 87 -12.13 5.97 10.55
CA LYS A 87 -13.02 4.82 10.33
C LYS A 87 -12.51 3.56 11.02
N ARG A 88 -13.42 2.64 11.32
CA ARG A 88 -13.13 1.29 11.83
C ARG A 88 -13.70 0.23 10.90
N LEU A 89 -13.12 -0.97 10.97
CA LEU A 89 -13.63 -2.13 10.26
C LEU A 89 -14.94 -2.65 10.86
N GLN A 90 -15.88 -3.02 9.99
CA GLN A 90 -17.07 -3.77 10.33
C GLN A 90 -17.26 -4.92 9.34
N HIS A 91 -17.46 -6.13 9.86
CA HIS A 91 -17.67 -7.32 9.06
C HIS A 91 -19.03 -7.30 8.34
N ILE A 92 -19.07 -7.78 7.10
CA ILE A 92 -20.28 -7.93 6.28
C ILE A 92 -20.69 -9.40 6.27
N HIS A 93 -21.91 -9.70 6.71
CA HIS A 93 -22.37 -11.08 6.87
C HIS A 93 -22.57 -11.83 5.54
N LYS A 94 -22.92 -11.13 4.46
CA LYS A 94 -23.23 -11.71 3.13
C LYS A 94 -22.16 -11.40 2.09
N TRP A 95 -20.88 -11.61 2.42
CA TRP A 95 -19.79 -11.42 1.46
C TRP A 95 -19.43 -12.72 0.72
N HIS A 96 -19.39 -12.65 -0.61
CA HIS A 96 -19.03 -13.79 -1.45
C HIS A 96 -17.52 -13.76 -1.77
N LYS A 97 -16.78 -14.75 -1.26
CA LYS A 97 -15.33 -14.88 -1.44
C LYS A 97 -14.89 -14.97 -2.91
N SER A 98 -15.79 -15.37 -3.81
CA SER A 98 -15.54 -15.43 -5.26
C SER A 98 -15.19 -14.07 -5.86
N ALA A 99 -15.74 -12.97 -5.34
CA ALA A 99 -15.40 -11.63 -5.81
C ALA A 99 -13.92 -11.28 -5.55
N ALA A 100 -13.38 -11.69 -4.40
CA ALA A 100 -11.97 -11.51 -4.10
C ALA A 100 -11.10 -12.31 -5.07
N LEU A 101 -11.44 -13.59 -5.30
CA LEU A 101 -10.71 -14.45 -6.23
C LEU A 101 -10.69 -13.86 -7.65
N ILE A 102 -11.80 -13.29 -8.12
CA ILE A 102 -11.88 -12.63 -9.44
C ILE A 102 -10.91 -11.44 -9.51
N VAL A 103 -10.86 -10.60 -8.48
CA VAL A 103 -9.91 -9.46 -8.42
C VAL A 103 -8.46 -9.95 -8.46
N PHE A 104 -8.12 -10.97 -7.67
CA PHE A 104 -6.77 -11.54 -7.66
C PHE A 104 -6.39 -12.16 -9.00
N LEU A 105 -7.28 -12.95 -9.60
CA LEU A 105 -7.05 -13.54 -10.92
C LEU A 105 -6.88 -12.46 -11.99
N ALA A 106 -7.74 -11.44 -11.99
CA ALA A 106 -7.62 -10.31 -12.93
C ALA A 106 -6.29 -9.56 -12.79
N THR A 107 -5.78 -9.46 -11.55
CA THR A 107 -4.47 -8.84 -11.28
C THR A 107 -3.32 -9.77 -11.70
N ALA A 108 -3.39 -11.06 -11.36
CA ALA A 108 -2.34 -12.04 -11.59
C ALA A 108 -2.17 -12.40 -13.07
N ILE A 109 -3.28 -12.52 -13.83
CA ILE A 109 -3.24 -12.83 -15.27
C ILE A 109 -2.43 -11.77 -16.04
N MET A 110 -2.46 -10.52 -15.60
CA MET A 110 -1.71 -9.44 -16.24
C MET A 110 -0.19 -9.57 -16.04
N PHE A 111 0.28 -10.39 -15.09
CA PHE A 111 1.71 -10.74 -14.95
C PHE A 111 2.17 -11.86 -15.89
N LEU A 112 1.27 -12.54 -16.62
CA LEU A 112 1.63 -13.64 -17.52
C LEU A 112 2.67 -13.24 -18.60
N PRO A 113 2.63 -12.03 -19.20
CA PRO A 113 3.65 -11.58 -20.14
C PRO A 113 5.08 -11.57 -19.56
N LEU A 114 5.23 -11.29 -18.25
CA LEU A 114 6.52 -11.35 -17.57
C LEU A 114 7.04 -12.78 -17.46
N ALA A 115 6.16 -13.74 -17.18
CA ALA A 115 6.53 -15.15 -17.03
C ALA A 115 7.08 -15.77 -18.34
N ILE A 116 6.62 -15.27 -19.49
CA ILE A 116 7.06 -15.75 -20.82
C ILE A 116 8.15 -14.87 -21.46
N GLY A 117 8.72 -13.92 -20.72
CA GLY A 117 9.86 -13.11 -21.17
C GLY A 117 9.57 -12.12 -22.29
N LYS A 118 8.29 -11.77 -22.54
CA LYS A 118 7.88 -10.92 -23.67
C LYS A 118 7.83 -9.43 -23.36
N VAL A 119 8.46 -8.98 -22.27
CA VAL A 119 8.23 -7.63 -21.73
C VAL A 119 9.53 -6.85 -21.70
N ALA A 120 9.54 -5.72 -22.41
CA ALA A 120 10.66 -4.79 -22.41
C ALA A 120 10.78 -3.98 -21.11
N ASN A 121 9.66 -3.71 -20.43
CA ASN A 121 9.65 -2.96 -19.17
C ASN A 121 8.68 -3.55 -18.12
N PRO A 122 9.21 -4.13 -17.02
CA PRO A 122 8.39 -4.77 -15.99
C PRO A 122 7.48 -3.79 -15.24
N VAL A 123 7.83 -2.50 -15.15
CA VAL A 123 7.00 -1.50 -14.45
C VAL A 123 5.67 -1.28 -15.17
N ILE A 124 5.65 -1.36 -16.50
CA ILE A 124 4.41 -1.17 -17.28
C ILE A 124 3.44 -2.30 -16.95
N ILE A 125 3.93 -3.54 -16.86
CA ILE A 125 3.11 -4.68 -16.47
C ILE A 125 2.59 -4.52 -15.04
N LEU A 126 3.43 -4.05 -14.11
CA LEU A 126 2.99 -3.76 -12.76
C LEU A 126 1.83 -2.74 -12.74
N TYR A 127 1.93 -1.65 -13.48
CA TYR A 127 0.85 -0.66 -13.62
C TYR A 127 -0.42 -1.26 -14.21
N VAL A 128 -0.32 -1.98 -15.33
CA VAL A 128 -1.46 -2.60 -15.99
C VAL A 128 -2.16 -3.60 -15.07
N SER A 129 -1.40 -4.43 -14.35
CA SER A 129 -1.92 -5.37 -13.37
C SER A 129 -2.69 -4.67 -12.24
N LEU A 130 -2.07 -3.66 -11.61
CA LEU A 130 -2.69 -2.93 -10.50
C LEU A 130 -3.95 -2.17 -10.95
N LEU A 131 -3.91 -1.51 -12.11
CA LEU A 131 -5.06 -0.77 -12.64
C LEU A 131 -6.20 -1.70 -13.07
N THR A 132 -5.88 -2.86 -13.64
CA THR A 132 -6.90 -3.88 -14.00
C THR A 132 -7.56 -4.43 -12.74
N GLY A 133 -6.76 -4.85 -11.76
CA GLY A 133 -7.27 -5.33 -10.48
C GLY A 133 -8.14 -4.28 -9.78
N LEU A 134 -7.70 -3.02 -9.80
CA LEU A 134 -8.44 -1.90 -9.25
C LEU A 134 -9.77 -1.67 -9.97
N GLY A 135 -9.77 -1.68 -11.31
CA GLY A 135 -11.00 -1.52 -12.10
C GLY A 135 -12.03 -2.60 -11.80
N VAL A 136 -11.60 -3.87 -11.72
CA VAL A 136 -12.46 -5.00 -11.36
C VAL A 136 -12.96 -4.88 -9.91
N ALA A 137 -12.09 -4.49 -8.98
CA ALA A 137 -12.46 -4.25 -7.59
C ALA A 137 -13.55 -3.18 -7.46
N LEU A 138 -13.41 -2.04 -8.14
CA LEU A 138 -14.39 -0.96 -8.11
C LEU A 138 -15.70 -1.32 -8.83
N TYR A 139 -15.62 -2.14 -9.88
CA TYR A 139 -16.81 -2.67 -10.56
C TYR A 139 -17.64 -3.55 -9.61
N LEU A 140 -16.99 -4.44 -8.86
CA LEU A 140 -17.65 -5.36 -7.92
C LEU A 140 -18.02 -4.69 -6.58
N ARG A 141 -17.26 -3.69 -6.12
CA ARG A 141 -17.41 -3.01 -4.83
C ARG A 141 -17.37 -1.49 -5.00
N LYS A 142 -18.45 -0.94 -5.55
CA LYS A 142 -18.60 0.51 -5.78
C LYS A 142 -18.51 1.36 -4.50
N ASP A 143 -18.79 0.80 -3.34
CA ASP A 143 -18.66 1.49 -2.06
C ASP A 143 -17.19 1.73 -1.64
N LEU A 144 -16.22 1.05 -2.27
CA LEU A 144 -14.78 1.24 -2.07
C LEU A 144 -14.18 2.38 -2.93
N VAL A 145 -14.96 3.03 -3.79
CA VAL A 145 -14.46 4.15 -4.63
C VAL A 145 -13.85 5.25 -3.77
N ARG A 146 -14.50 5.59 -2.65
CA ARG A 146 -14.02 6.66 -1.76
C ARG A 146 -12.76 6.28 -0.99
N SER A 147 -12.66 5.03 -0.50
CA SER A 147 -11.45 4.54 0.16
C SER A 147 -10.28 4.48 -0.81
N THR A 148 -10.54 4.07 -2.05
CA THR A 148 -9.56 4.04 -3.14
C THR A 148 -8.97 5.41 -3.43
N ILE A 149 -9.80 6.41 -3.73
CA ILE A 149 -9.32 7.72 -4.16
C ILE A 149 -8.61 8.42 -3.00
N ILE A 150 -9.25 8.47 -1.83
CA ILE A 150 -8.68 9.18 -0.68
C ILE A 150 -7.46 8.43 -0.14
N GLY A 151 -7.53 7.10 -0.01
CA GLY A 151 -6.41 6.28 0.45
C GLY A 151 -5.20 6.35 -0.48
N GLY A 152 -5.44 6.26 -1.79
CA GLY A 152 -4.41 6.42 -2.81
C GLY A 152 -3.73 7.78 -2.73
N LEU A 153 -4.50 8.87 -2.66
CA LEU A 153 -3.95 10.23 -2.55
C LEU A 153 -3.22 10.46 -1.22
N CYS A 154 -3.79 10.02 -0.08
CA CYS A 154 -3.16 10.16 1.23
C CYS A 154 -1.82 9.42 1.27
N PHE A 155 -1.78 8.19 0.75
CA PHE A 155 -0.53 7.46 0.66
C PHE A 155 0.43 8.10 -0.36
N GLY A 156 -0.04 8.55 -1.52
CA GLY A 156 0.81 9.23 -2.50
C GLY A 156 1.52 10.45 -1.92
N ILE A 157 0.80 11.27 -1.14
CA ILE A 157 1.39 12.42 -0.42
C ILE A 157 2.40 11.95 0.62
N LEU A 158 2.05 10.98 1.46
CA LEU A 158 2.98 10.41 2.44
C LEU A 158 4.23 9.84 1.76
N TYR A 159 4.05 9.08 0.69
CA TYR A 159 5.11 8.45 -0.10
C TYR A 159 6.05 9.50 -0.69
N PHE A 160 5.49 10.56 -1.28
CA PHE A 160 6.25 11.71 -1.76
C PHE A 160 7.12 12.32 -0.67
N LEU A 161 6.55 12.58 0.52
CA LEU A 161 7.27 13.18 1.64
C LEU A 161 8.40 12.28 2.13
N LEU A 162 8.15 10.98 2.26
CA LEU A 162 9.16 10.01 2.71
C LEU A 162 10.29 9.85 1.70
N LEU A 163 9.97 9.74 0.40
CA LEU A 163 10.97 9.70 -0.66
C LEU A 163 11.76 11.00 -0.75
N ARG A 164 11.10 12.16 -0.64
CA ARG A 164 11.78 13.45 -0.67
C ARG A 164 12.74 13.61 0.50
N PHE A 165 12.33 13.18 1.68
CA PHE A 165 13.17 13.16 2.88
C PHE A 165 14.37 12.22 2.68
N TRP A 166 14.13 10.98 2.25
CA TRP A 166 15.19 10.02 1.97
C TRP A 166 16.19 10.50 0.91
N LEU A 167 15.71 11.05 -0.21
CA LEU A 167 16.56 11.62 -1.26
C LEU A 167 17.33 12.88 -0.80
N SER A 168 16.89 13.56 0.26
CA SER A 168 17.69 14.63 0.86
C SER A 168 18.92 14.10 1.60
N LEU A 169 18.83 12.89 2.16
CA LEU A 169 19.93 12.19 2.82
C LEU A 169 20.85 11.49 1.82
N TYR A 170 20.28 10.96 0.72
CA TYR A 170 21.01 10.23 -0.33
C TYR A 170 20.67 10.74 -1.74
N PRO A 171 21.13 11.94 -2.15
CA PRO A 171 20.75 12.54 -3.42
C PRO A 171 21.09 11.70 -4.65
N SER A 172 22.22 10.99 -4.61
CA SER A 172 22.68 10.11 -5.70
C SER A 172 21.82 8.87 -5.89
N ALA A 173 20.98 8.50 -4.91
CA ALA A 173 20.03 7.40 -5.05
C ALA A 173 18.90 7.72 -6.04
N ALA A 174 18.70 9.00 -6.38
CA ALA A 174 17.78 9.38 -7.46
C ALA A 174 18.19 8.80 -8.82
N ASN A 175 19.47 8.45 -9.01
CA ASN A 175 19.97 7.83 -10.25
C ASN A 175 19.71 6.32 -10.30
N TRP A 176 19.23 5.72 -9.20
CA TRP A 176 18.86 4.30 -9.19
C TRP A 176 17.58 4.04 -9.97
N PHE A 177 16.74 5.06 -10.18
CA PHE A 177 15.51 4.91 -10.93
C PHE A 177 15.79 5.08 -12.42
N VAL A 178 15.66 3.99 -13.18
CA VAL A 178 16.05 3.91 -14.60
C VAL A 178 14.86 4.06 -15.52
N PHE A 179 13.67 3.57 -15.15
CA PHE A 179 12.43 3.60 -15.93
C PHE A 179 12.64 3.45 -17.45
N GLN A 180 13.26 2.34 -17.88
CA GLN A 180 13.65 2.16 -19.28
C GLN A 180 12.46 2.33 -20.25
N GLY A 181 12.56 3.26 -21.20
CA GLY A 181 11.49 3.54 -22.16
C GLY A 181 10.35 4.41 -21.64
N LEU A 182 10.50 5.03 -20.45
CA LEU A 182 9.58 6.03 -19.93
C LEU A 182 10.28 7.39 -19.73
N PRO A 183 9.55 8.52 -19.80
CA PRO A 183 10.08 9.85 -19.51
C PRO A 183 10.69 9.93 -18.10
N GLN A 184 11.91 10.47 -17.98
CA GLN A 184 12.61 10.65 -16.70
C GLN A 184 12.13 11.89 -15.92
N THR A 185 10.82 12.10 -15.85
CA THR A 185 10.23 13.26 -15.18
C THR A 185 10.36 13.14 -13.67
N ARG A 186 10.67 14.26 -13.00
CA ARG A 186 10.87 14.34 -11.55
C ARG A 186 10.12 15.54 -10.97
N ILE A 187 9.54 15.36 -9.80
CA ILE A 187 8.91 16.42 -8.99
C ILE A 187 9.77 16.64 -7.76
N LEU A 188 10.41 17.82 -7.65
CA LEU A 188 11.32 18.16 -6.54
C LEU A 188 12.38 17.07 -6.27
N GLY A 189 12.90 16.45 -7.34
CA GLY A 189 13.90 15.38 -7.28
C GLY A 189 13.33 13.96 -7.14
N VAL A 190 12.06 13.80 -6.77
CA VAL A 190 11.38 12.50 -6.68
C VAL A 190 10.90 12.07 -8.06
N PRO A 191 11.17 10.84 -8.54
CA PRO A 191 10.69 10.40 -9.84
C PRO A 191 9.15 10.32 -9.91
N LEU A 192 8.57 10.83 -10.99
CA LEU A 192 7.11 10.86 -11.16
C LEU A 192 6.53 9.45 -11.21
N TRP A 193 7.16 8.54 -11.96
CA TRP A 193 6.76 7.15 -12.08
C TRP A 193 6.92 6.36 -10.78
N GLU A 194 7.71 6.85 -9.82
CA GLU A 194 7.75 6.24 -8.50
C GLU A 194 6.53 6.69 -7.68
N LEU A 195 6.23 7.99 -7.72
CA LEU A 195 5.09 8.57 -7.04
C LEU A 195 3.75 8.00 -7.51
N LEU A 196 3.60 7.82 -8.83
CA LEU A 196 2.42 7.20 -9.43
C LEU A 196 2.29 5.73 -9.01
N PHE A 197 3.40 5.00 -8.91
CA PHE A 197 3.40 3.62 -8.46
C PHE A 197 2.85 3.53 -7.03
N GLY A 198 3.41 4.29 -6.09
CA GLY A 198 2.93 4.29 -4.71
C GLY A 198 1.45 4.65 -4.59
N THR A 199 1.01 5.66 -5.36
CA THR A 199 -0.40 6.11 -5.37
C THR A 199 -1.35 5.03 -5.90
N VAL A 200 -1.03 4.42 -7.04
CA VAL A 200 -1.85 3.37 -7.67
C VAL A 200 -1.82 2.09 -6.83
N PHE A 201 -0.65 1.73 -6.29
CA PHE A 201 -0.50 0.59 -5.38
C PHE A 201 -1.40 0.77 -4.17
N ALA A 202 -1.37 1.93 -3.51
CA ALA A 202 -2.22 2.20 -2.36
C ALA A 202 -3.72 2.21 -2.70
N ALA A 203 -4.08 2.77 -3.86
CA ALA A 203 -5.46 2.75 -4.35
C ALA A 203 -5.98 1.32 -4.54
N TYR A 204 -5.14 0.40 -5.03
CA TYR A 204 -5.48 -1.01 -5.16
C TYR A 204 -5.40 -1.75 -3.80
N TRP A 205 -4.21 -1.82 -3.22
CA TRP A 205 -3.87 -2.62 -2.04
C TRP A 205 -4.64 -2.20 -0.79
N GLY A 206 -4.93 -0.90 -0.66
CA GLY A 206 -5.67 -0.33 0.46
C GLY A 206 -7.11 -0.81 0.60
N ASN A 207 -7.61 -1.59 -0.37
CA ASN A 207 -8.96 -2.16 -0.35
C ASN A 207 -8.97 -3.70 -0.35
N VAL A 208 -7.79 -4.32 -0.44
CA VAL A 208 -7.67 -5.77 -0.61
C VAL A 208 -8.14 -6.52 0.63
N TYR A 209 -7.96 -5.96 1.82
CA TYR A 209 -8.45 -6.56 3.06
C TYR A 209 -9.97 -6.67 3.08
N GLU A 210 -10.68 -5.59 2.72
CA GLU A 210 -12.13 -5.54 2.65
C GLU A 210 -12.67 -6.49 1.59
N LEU A 211 -11.98 -6.63 0.46
CA LEU A 211 -12.31 -7.58 -0.60
C LEU A 211 -12.10 -9.02 -0.16
N LEU A 212 -11.00 -9.35 0.48
CA LEU A 212 -10.70 -10.73 0.89
C LEU A 212 -11.62 -11.22 1.99
N PHE A 213 -11.80 -10.40 3.02
CA PHE A 213 -12.43 -10.83 4.26
C PHE A 213 -13.83 -10.26 4.47
N GLY A 214 -14.36 -9.50 3.51
CA GLY A 214 -15.73 -9.01 3.55
C GLY A 214 -15.95 -7.95 4.61
N TYR A 215 -15.08 -6.94 4.67
CA TYR A 215 -15.24 -5.81 5.57
C TYR A 215 -15.75 -4.56 4.85
N ARG A 216 -16.22 -3.62 5.65
CA ARG A 216 -16.46 -2.23 5.25
C ARG A 216 -15.92 -1.28 6.31
N LEU A 217 -15.50 -0.10 5.86
CA LEU A 217 -15.06 0.97 6.73
C LEU A 217 -16.22 1.88 7.13
N ILE A 218 -16.57 1.86 8.41
CA ILE A 218 -17.62 2.68 9.00
C ILE A 218 -17.03 3.79 9.87
N ARG A 219 -17.75 4.92 9.98
CA ARG A 219 -17.33 6.02 10.85
C ARG A 219 -17.22 5.53 12.30
N ARG A 220 -16.15 5.90 13.00
CA ARG A 220 -16.00 5.61 14.43
C ARG A 220 -17.11 6.34 15.19
N ALA A 221 -17.90 5.62 15.98
CA ALA A 221 -18.91 6.23 16.82
C ALA A 221 -18.22 7.14 17.85
N HIS A 222 -18.64 8.40 17.93
CA HIS A 222 -18.20 9.28 19.00
C HIS A 222 -18.76 8.72 20.31
N LYS A 223 -17.92 8.43 21.31
CA LYS A 223 -18.39 8.08 22.66
C LYS A 223 -19.14 9.29 23.21
N SER A 224 -20.45 9.35 22.99
CA SER A 224 -21.31 10.26 23.74
C SER A 224 -21.22 9.82 25.21
N LYS A 225 -20.61 10.66 26.05
CA LYS A 225 -20.73 10.54 27.51
C LYS A 225 -22.19 10.79 27.88
N LYS A 226 -23.08 9.81 27.69
CA LYS A 226 -24.37 9.82 28.39
C LYS A 226 -24.07 9.60 29.87
N LYS A 227 -24.04 10.68 30.65
CA LYS A 227 -24.23 10.61 32.11
C LYS A 227 -25.58 9.93 32.32
N VAL A 228 -25.57 8.71 32.86
CA VAL A 228 -26.77 8.05 33.37
C VAL A 228 -27.16 8.81 34.63
N SER A 229 -28.14 9.70 34.51
CA SER A 229 -28.82 10.29 35.66
C SER A 229 -29.76 9.23 36.21
N TYR A 230 -29.33 8.51 37.24
CA TYR A 230 -30.26 7.82 38.13
C TYR A 230 -31.04 8.89 38.88
N ASN A 231 -32.29 9.12 38.50
CA ASN A 231 -33.22 9.84 39.36
C ASN A 231 -34.14 8.81 40.00
N THR A 232 -33.73 8.34 41.17
CA THR A 232 -34.55 7.62 42.14
C THR A 232 -35.67 8.54 42.60
N LYS A 233 -36.90 8.30 42.14
CA LYS A 233 -38.11 8.76 42.82
C LYS A 233 -39.16 7.65 42.79
N HIS A 234 -39.08 6.76 43.78
CA HIS A 234 -40.23 6.06 44.37
C HIS A 234 -39.91 5.76 45.84
N ALA A 235 -40.96 5.87 46.67
CA ALA A 235 -41.01 5.84 48.14
C ALA A 235 -40.57 7.16 48.81
N ALA A 236 -41.40 7.87 49.58
CA ALA A 236 -42.73 7.62 50.12
C ALA A 236 -43.48 8.96 50.26
#